data_AF-A0A9W4G317-F1
#
_entry.id   AF-A0A9W4G317-F1
#
_cell.length_a   1.000
_cell.length_b   1.000
_cell.length_c   1.000
_cell.angle_alpha   90.00
_cell.angle_beta   90.00
_cell.angle_gamma   90.00
#
_symmetry.space_group_name_H-M   'P 1'
#
loop_
_entity.id
_entity.type
_entity.pdbx_description
1 polymer ?
#
loop_
_entity_poly.entity_id
_entity_poly.type
_entity_poly.pdbx_seq_one_letter_code
_entity_poly.pdbx_strand_id
1 'polypeptide(L)'
;MLRQESTPRLEPEQNGLRVEPETPVSNSPGIDIQRELNRLEEMILDSPRIPLTRRTLVDEEQLLDQLDLIRLNLPSAFQESDIIVRHKDEILQEAEEYAQEIIDAAEQRAARILNEMGLIQQAKAEADQLRQQVQHECETLQQQTLSEIEQIRYRLQQELEEMRSRTMAECEEIQNGADDYADHVLGSIEQQLNEMMRVIRNGRQQIQGNHPTR
;
A
#
# COMPACT_ATOMS: atom_id res chain seq x y z
N MET A 1 -12.19 2.05 24.06
CA MET A 1 -10.82 2.53 24.33
C MET A 1 -10.16 2.83 22.99
N LEU A 2 -10.22 4.08 22.53
CA LEU A 2 -9.56 4.54 21.30
C LEU A 2 -8.20 5.13 21.68
N ARG A 3 -7.10 4.54 21.18
CA ARG A 3 -5.79 5.19 21.17
C ARG A 3 -5.77 6.21 20.03
N GLN A 4 -5.64 7.48 20.37
CA GLN A 4 -5.22 8.53 19.44
C GLN A 4 -3.70 8.38 19.25
N GLU A 5 -3.27 7.96 18.07
CA GLU A 5 -1.88 8.12 17.65
C GLU A 5 -1.71 9.53 17.10
N SER A 6 -0.93 10.30 17.83
CA SER A 6 -0.54 11.67 17.51
C SER A 6 0.30 11.69 16.24
N THR A 7 -0.29 12.07 15.12
CA THR A 7 0.45 12.48 13.92
C THR A 7 1.27 13.74 14.25
N PRO A 8 2.59 13.78 14.03
CA PRO A 8 3.33 15.03 14.14
C PRO A 8 2.93 15.90 12.96
N ARG A 9 2.30 17.03 13.27
CA ARG A 9 1.99 18.10 12.32
C ARG A 9 3.33 18.68 11.88
N LEU A 10 3.80 18.32 10.70
CA LEU A 10 4.91 19.00 10.04
C LEU A 10 4.40 20.41 9.68
N GLU A 11 4.72 21.37 10.54
CA GLU A 11 4.57 22.78 10.19
C GLU A 11 5.51 23.07 9.02
N PRO A 12 5.10 23.85 8.02
CA PRO A 12 6.04 24.35 7.04
C PRO A 12 6.95 25.32 7.79
N GLU A 13 8.24 24.98 7.92
CA GLU A 13 9.25 25.90 8.44
C GLU A 13 9.39 27.09 7.48
N GLN A 14 8.46 28.03 7.59
CA GLN A 14 8.60 29.39 7.11
C GLN A 14 9.47 30.12 8.13
N ASN A 15 10.77 29.96 7.99
CA ASN A 15 11.67 31.09 7.99
C ASN A 15 13.02 30.58 7.54
N GLY A 16 13.15 30.47 6.21
CA GLY A 16 14.45 30.72 5.61
C GLY A 16 14.91 32.04 6.21
N LEU A 17 15.96 31.99 7.03
CA LEU A 17 16.77 33.17 7.25
C LEU A 17 17.19 33.57 5.85
N ARG A 18 16.47 34.55 5.31
CA ARG A 18 16.98 35.44 4.29
C ARG A 18 18.18 36.08 4.97
N VAL A 19 19.32 35.41 4.81
CA VAL A 19 20.61 36.08 4.90
C VAL A 19 20.54 37.06 3.74
N GLU A 20 19.97 38.23 4.01
CA GLU A 20 20.26 39.41 3.22
C GLU A 20 21.77 39.36 3.02
N PRO A 21 22.30 39.34 1.79
CA PRO A 21 23.73 39.49 1.63
C PRO A 21 24.01 40.84 2.28
N GLU A 22 24.61 40.84 3.46
CA GLU A 22 25.19 42.04 4.02
C GLU A 22 26.19 42.45 2.96
N THR A 23 25.80 43.40 2.11
CA THR A 23 26.73 44.13 1.30
C THR A 23 27.77 44.60 2.30
N PRO A 24 29.03 44.15 2.21
CA PRO A 24 30.03 44.69 3.09
C PRO A 24 30.04 46.17 2.77
N VAL A 25 29.51 46.97 3.69
CA VAL A 25 29.65 48.41 3.64
C VAL A 25 31.15 48.59 3.82
N SER A 26 31.87 48.65 2.70
CA SER A 26 33.29 48.97 2.67
C SER A 26 33.41 50.44 3.06
N ASN A 27 33.22 50.69 4.35
CA ASN A 27 33.86 51.78 5.04
C ASN A 27 35.22 51.26 5.51
N SER A 28 36.05 50.81 4.57
CA SER A 28 37.49 50.86 4.81
C SER A 28 37.83 52.36 4.77
N PRO A 29 38.46 52.93 5.81
CA PRO A 29 39.09 54.25 5.73
C PRO A 29 40.36 54.15 4.86
N GLY A 30 40.22 53.56 3.68
CA GLY A 30 41.24 53.44 2.67
C GLY A 30 41.38 54.79 1.99
N ILE A 31 42.62 55.23 1.82
CA ILE A 31 42.93 56.45 1.09
C ILE A 31 42.41 56.28 -0.33
N ASP A 32 41.44 57.11 -0.70
CA ASP A 32 40.87 57.11 -2.04
C ASP A 32 41.92 57.64 -3.01
N ILE A 33 42.56 56.71 -3.72
CA ILE A 33 43.64 57.01 -4.67
C ILE A 33 43.14 57.98 -5.75
N GLN A 34 41.86 57.91 -6.15
CA GLN A 34 41.31 58.86 -7.12
C GLN A 34 41.27 60.27 -6.52
N ARG A 35 40.88 60.40 -5.27
CA ARG A 35 40.87 61.69 -4.56
C ARG A 35 42.28 62.27 -4.42
N GLU A 36 43.28 61.45 -4.08
CA GLU A 36 44.66 61.93 -3.93
C GLU A 36 45.32 62.26 -5.29
N LEU A 37 44.98 61.53 -6.35
CA LEU A 37 45.39 61.86 -7.73
C LEU A 37 44.72 63.14 -8.23
N ASN A 38 43.43 63.35 -7.95
CA ASN A 38 42.72 64.58 -8.27
C ASN A 38 43.33 65.77 -7.53
N ARG A 39 43.73 65.59 -6.26
CA ARG A 39 44.42 66.62 -5.48
C ARG A 39 45.79 66.96 -6.08
N LEU A 40 46.55 65.95 -6.53
CA LEU A 40 47.81 66.17 -7.25
C LEU A 40 47.59 66.94 -8.56
N GLU A 41 46.52 66.63 -9.29
CA GLU A 41 46.11 67.34 -10.50
C GLU A 41 45.75 68.80 -10.20
N GLU A 42 44.93 69.06 -9.17
CA GLU A 42 44.56 70.40 -8.72
C GLU A 42 45.79 71.24 -8.35
N MET A 43 46.74 70.66 -7.61
CA MET A 43 48.00 71.34 -7.27
C MET A 43 48.79 71.78 -8.51
N ILE A 44 48.78 70.98 -9.57
CA ILE A 44 49.44 71.31 -10.85
C ILE A 44 48.65 72.34 -11.65
N LEU A 45 47.30 72.30 -11.61
CA LEU A 45 46.42 73.21 -12.34
C LEU A 45 46.38 74.62 -11.74
N ASP A 46 46.37 74.73 -10.41
CA ASP A 46 46.29 76.01 -9.67
C ASP A 46 47.66 76.71 -9.56
N SER A 47 48.73 76.00 -9.92
CA SER A 47 50.09 76.54 -9.87
C SER A 47 50.34 77.62 -10.95
N PRO A 48 51.13 78.68 -10.64
CA PRO A 48 51.39 79.78 -11.58
C PRO A 48 52.07 79.30 -12.88
N ARG A 49 51.51 79.68 -14.03
CA ARG A 49 52.13 79.42 -15.34
C ARG A 49 53.15 80.49 -15.67
N ILE A 50 54.32 80.08 -16.17
CA ILE A 50 55.38 81.00 -16.57
C ILE A 50 55.06 81.54 -17.97
N PRO A 51 54.88 82.87 -18.15
CA PRO A 51 54.52 83.48 -19.43
C PRO A 51 55.51 83.12 -20.55
N LEU A 52 55.02 82.96 -21.78
CA LEU A 52 55.81 82.54 -22.96
C LEU A 52 56.43 81.13 -22.90
N THR A 53 56.15 80.34 -21.85
CA THR A 53 56.60 78.95 -21.74
C THR A 53 55.42 78.00 -21.48
N ARG A 54 55.61 76.70 -21.75
CA ARG A 54 54.65 75.65 -21.36
C ARG A 54 54.91 75.10 -19.95
N ARG A 55 55.68 75.80 -19.12
CA ARG A 55 56.09 75.34 -17.78
C ARG A 55 55.22 75.97 -16.70
N THR A 56 54.92 75.17 -15.69
CA THR A 56 54.20 75.59 -14.48
C THR A 56 55.17 75.58 -13.32
N LEU A 57 55.12 76.60 -12.45
CA LEU A 57 55.93 76.67 -11.25
C LEU A 57 55.17 76.00 -10.11
N VAL A 58 55.66 74.84 -9.67
CA VAL A 58 55.02 74.01 -8.64
C VAL A 58 55.92 73.96 -7.42
N ASP A 59 55.32 73.93 -6.23
CA ASP A 59 56.04 73.64 -4.98
C ASP A 59 56.51 72.18 -4.99
N GLU A 60 57.82 71.99 -5.09
CA GLU A 60 58.45 70.67 -5.18
C GLU A 60 58.20 69.83 -3.92
N GLU A 61 58.23 70.44 -2.74
CA GLU A 61 58.08 69.73 -1.46
C GLU A 61 56.66 69.17 -1.33
N GLN A 62 55.65 70.02 -1.55
CA GLN A 62 54.24 69.60 -1.47
C GLN A 62 53.88 68.56 -2.54
N LEU A 63 54.40 68.70 -3.77
CA LEU A 63 54.12 67.77 -4.85
C LEU A 63 54.74 66.39 -4.59
N LEU A 64 55.97 66.37 -4.06
CA LEU A 64 56.66 65.12 -3.70
C LEU A 64 55.99 64.44 -2.51
N ASP A 65 55.57 65.18 -1.48
CA ASP A 65 54.84 64.64 -0.33
C ASP A 65 53.52 63.99 -0.77
N GLN A 66 52.78 64.64 -1.68
CA GLN A 66 51.54 64.10 -2.24
C GLN A 66 51.79 62.84 -3.09
N LEU A 67 52.87 62.83 -3.88
CA LEU A 67 53.26 61.65 -4.66
C LEU A 67 53.69 60.48 -3.77
N ASP A 68 54.42 60.75 -2.68
CA ASP A 68 54.85 59.74 -1.72
C ASP A 68 53.67 59.17 -0.93
N LEU A 69 52.68 60.00 -0.58
CA LEU A 69 51.42 59.54 0.01
C LEU A 69 50.70 58.55 -0.93
N ILE A 70 50.60 58.86 -2.22
CA ILE A 70 49.99 57.95 -3.21
C ILE A 70 50.81 56.67 -3.33
N ARG A 71 52.14 56.79 -3.44
CA ARG A 71 53.05 55.65 -3.58
C ARG A 71 53.01 54.71 -2.38
N LEU A 72 52.85 55.23 -1.17
CA LEU A 72 52.81 54.45 0.06
C LEU A 72 51.51 53.64 0.19
N ASN A 73 50.38 54.20 -0.28
CA ASN A 73 49.04 53.63 -0.09
C ASN A 73 48.50 52.85 -1.28
N LEU A 74 49.05 53.06 -2.48
CA LEU A 74 48.65 52.34 -3.68
C LEU A 74 48.90 50.82 -3.61
N PRO A 75 50.02 50.32 -3.05
CA PRO A 75 50.23 48.87 -2.89
C PRO A 75 49.21 48.19 -1.97
N SER A 76 48.81 48.83 -0.87
CA SER A 76 47.85 48.24 0.07
C SER A 76 46.43 48.17 -0.52
N ALA A 77 46.02 49.17 -1.31
CA ALA A 77 44.73 49.14 -2.01
C ALA A 77 44.65 48.00 -3.04
N PHE A 78 45.74 47.72 -3.77
CA PHE A 78 45.79 46.56 -4.68
C PHE A 78 45.77 45.23 -3.92
N GLN A 79 46.46 45.15 -2.77
CA GLN A 79 46.41 43.95 -1.92
C GLN A 79 45.01 43.67 -1.38
N GLU A 80 44.29 44.71 -0.94
CA GLU A 80 42.90 44.58 -0.49
C GLU A 80 41.99 44.12 -1.63
N SER A 81 42.17 44.69 -2.84
CA SER A 81 41.44 44.26 -4.04
C SER A 81 41.69 42.79 -4.40
N ASP A 82 42.94 42.33 -4.33
CA ASP A 82 43.30 40.93 -4.57
C ASP A 82 42.64 39.98 -3.54
N ILE A 83 42.57 40.39 -2.28
CA ILE A 83 41.89 39.62 -1.23
C ILE A 83 40.39 39.52 -1.53
N ILE A 84 39.75 40.64 -1.90
CA ILE A 84 38.32 40.65 -2.25
C ILE A 84 38.05 39.73 -3.45
N VAL A 85 38.88 39.77 -4.49
CA VAL A 85 38.73 38.89 -5.66
C VAL A 85 38.87 37.43 -5.28
N ARG A 86 39.90 37.07 -4.49
CA ARG A 86 40.09 35.69 -4.01
C ARG A 86 38.91 35.21 -3.17
N HIS A 87 38.46 36.03 -2.23
CA HIS A 87 37.34 35.68 -1.36
C HIS A 87 36.03 35.53 -2.15
N LYS A 88 35.81 36.36 -3.19
CA LYS A 88 34.67 36.20 -4.11
C LYS A 88 34.75 34.87 -4.86
N ASP A 89 35.92 34.49 -5.35
CA ASP A 89 36.10 33.22 -6.06
C ASP A 89 35.92 32.02 -5.11
N GLU A 90 36.38 32.10 -3.86
CA GLU A 90 36.11 31.11 -2.81
C GLU A 90 34.61 30.97 -2.51
N ILE A 91 33.89 32.07 -2.31
CA ILE A 91 32.44 32.05 -2.08
C ILE A 91 31.69 31.45 -3.27
N LEU A 92 32.08 31.78 -4.50
CA LEU A 92 31.46 31.22 -5.70
C LEU A 92 31.67 29.71 -5.77
N GLN A 93 32.89 29.24 -5.48
CA GLN A 93 33.18 27.82 -5.47
C GLN A 93 32.37 27.09 -4.39
N GLU A 94 32.30 27.62 -3.17
CA GLU A 94 31.50 27.04 -2.09
C GLU A 94 30.01 27.00 -2.44
N ALA A 95 29.49 28.06 -3.06
CA ALA A 95 28.11 28.12 -3.51
C ALA A 95 27.81 27.12 -4.63
N GLU A 96 28.76 26.91 -5.56
CA GLU A 96 28.65 25.88 -6.62
C GLU A 96 28.65 24.47 -6.03
N GLU A 97 29.56 24.17 -5.10
CA GLU A 97 29.62 22.89 -4.40
C GLU A 97 28.32 22.61 -3.64
N TYR A 98 27.84 23.59 -2.86
CA TYR A 98 26.58 23.47 -2.12
C TYR A 98 25.37 23.28 -3.05
N ALA A 99 25.31 24.01 -4.17
CA ALA A 99 24.25 23.84 -5.15
C ALA A 99 24.25 22.43 -5.75
N GLN A 100 25.43 21.90 -6.06
CA GLN A 100 25.58 20.54 -6.57
C GLN A 100 25.12 19.50 -5.54
N GLU A 101 25.50 19.66 -4.28
CA GLU A 101 25.04 18.78 -3.19
C GLU A 101 23.52 18.77 -3.04
N ILE A 102 22.87 19.92 -3.15
CA ILE A 102 21.40 20.02 -3.10
C ILE A 102 20.77 19.25 -4.27
N ILE A 103 21.29 19.45 -5.49
CA ILE A 103 20.77 18.78 -6.68
C ILE A 103 20.91 17.27 -6.54
N ASP A 104 22.10 16.78 -6.18
CA ASP A 104 22.37 15.36 -6.00
C ASP A 104 21.46 14.75 -4.91
N ALA A 105 21.28 15.45 -3.79
CA ALA A 105 20.39 15.01 -2.73
C ALA A 105 18.91 14.97 -3.18
N ALA A 106 18.47 15.94 -3.99
CA ALA A 106 17.13 15.98 -4.54
C ALA A 106 16.89 14.84 -5.53
N GLU A 107 17.84 14.59 -6.45
CA GLU A 107 17.77 13.49 -7.42
C GLU A 107 17.74 12.13 -6.73
N GLN A 108 18.59 11.91 -5.73
CA GLN A 108 18.59 10.67 -4.94
C GLN A 108 17.29 10.45 -4.18
N ARG A 109 16.66 11.52 -3.65
CA ARG A 109 15.35 11.44 -3.00
C ARG A 109 14.25 11.11 -4.01
N ALA A 110 14.25 11.77 -5.17
CA ALA A 110 13.29 11.51 -6.23
C ALA A 110 13.39 10.06 -6.74
N ALA A 111 14.61 9.56 -6.97
CA ALA A 111 14.86 8.19 -7.36
C ALA A 111 14.33 7.19 -6.32
N ARG A 112 14.52 7.45 -5.02
CA ARG A 112 13.96 6.62 -3.94
C ARG A 112 12.44 6.59 -3.96
N ILE A 113 11.79 7.75 -4.05
CA ILE A 113 10.32 7.84 -4.08
C ILE A 113 9.75 7.09 -5.29
N LEU A 114 10.38 7.23 -6.47
CA LEU A 114 9.94 6.51 -7.67
C LEU A 114 10.08 5.00 -7.53
N ASN A 115 11.20 4.52 -6.96
CA ASN A 115 11.39 3.11 -6.68
C ASN A 115 10.36 2.56 -5.68
N GLU A 116 10.11 3.29 -4.58
CA GLU A 116 9.08 2.94 -3.60
C GLU A 116 7.70 2.90 -4.24
N MET A 117 7.36 3.88 -5.09
CA MET A 117 6.09 3.90 -5.81
C MET A 117 5.97 2.72 -6.79
N GLY A 118 7.05 2.36 -7.48
CA GLY A 118 7.12 1.18 -8.33
C GLY A 118 6.83 -0.11 -7.55
N LEU A 119 7.45 -0.27 -6.39
CA LEU A 119 7.22 -1.41 -5.50
C LEU A 119 5.77 -1.47 -5.00
N ILE A 120 5.21 -0.33 -4.59
CA ILE A 120 3.81 -0.25 -4.12
C ILE A 120 2.84 -0.60 -5.25
N GLN A 121 3.07 -0.08 -6.46
CA GLN A 121 2.22 -0.41 -7.62
C GLN A 121 2.28 -1.89 -7.97
N GLN A 122 3.49 -2.47 -7.97
CA GLN A 122 3.67 -3.91 -8.20
C GLN A 122 2.97 -4.74 -7.11
N ALA A 123 3.21 -4.43 -5.84
CA ALA A 123 2.58 -5.14 -4.73
C ALA A 123 1.04 -5.04 -4.79
N LYS A 124 0.50 -3.88 -5.21
CA LYS A 124 -0.93 -3.71 -5.41
C LYS A 124 -1.44 -4.56 -6.57
N ALA A 125 -0.74 -4.60 -7.70
CA ALA A 125 -1.11 -5.42 -8.85
C ALA A 125 -1.11 -6.92 -8.49
N GLU A 126 -0.09 -7.39 -7.77
CA GLU A 126 -0.01 -8.77 -7.28
C GLU A 126 -1.14 -9.09 -6.29
N ALA A 127 -1.45 -8.17 -5.36
CA ALA A 127 -2.56 -8.33 -4.43
C ALA A 127 -3.91 -8.40 -5.15
N ASP A 128 -4.14 -7.55 -6.16
CA ASP A 128 -5.36 -7.57 -6.95
C ASP A 128 -5.48 -8.86 -7.78
N GLN A 129 -4.39 -9.36 -8.36
CA GLN A 129 -4.36 -10.67 -9.02
C GLN A 129 -4.68 -11.81 -8.05
N LEU A 130 -4.06 -11.84 -6.87
CA LEU A 130 -4.31 -12.86 -5.86
C LEU A 130 -5.78 -12.85 -5.42
N ARG A 131 -6.36 -11.66 -5.22
CA ARG A 131 -7.79 -11.52 -4.88
C ARG A 131 -8.69 -12.06 -5.98
N GLN A 132 -8.39 -11.78 -7.25
CA GLN A 132 -9.16 -12.31 -8.38
C GLN A 132 -9.04 -13.83 -8.46
N GLN A 133 -7.83 -14.37 -8.26
CA GLN A 133 -7.61 -15.82 -8.26
C GLN A 133 -8.39 -16.50 -7.13
N VAL A 134 -8.28 -16.00 -5.90
CA VAL A 134 -9.01 -16.55 -4.75
C VAL A 134 -10.52 -16.47 -4.96
N GLN A 135 -11.02 -15.35 -5.49
CA GLN A 135 -12.45 -15.21 -5.80
C GLN A 135 -12.91 -16.27 -6.80
N HIS A 136 -12.15 -16.47 -7.89
CA HIS A 136 -12.47 -17.46 -8.91
C HIS A 136 -12.40 -18.90 -8.37
N GLU A 137 -11.39 -19.21 -7.54
CA GLU A 137 -11.25 -20.51 -6.89
C GLU A 137 -12.41 -20.77 -5.92
N CYS A 138 -12.80 -19.78 -5.12
CA CYS A 138 -13.95 -19.88 -4.23
C CYS A 138 -15.26 -20.11 -5.00
N GLU A 139 -15.50 -19.38 -6.09
CA GLU A 139 -16.68 -19.58 -6.94
C GLU A 139 -16.71 -20.98 -7.56
N THR A 140 -15.56 -21.45 -8.05
CA THR A 140 -15.43 -22.80 -8.62
C THR A 140 -15.69 -23.87 -7.56
N LEU A 141 -15.10 -23.73 -6.37
CA LEU A 141 -15.29 -24.66 -5.27
C LEU A 141 -16.75 -24.69 -4.80
N GLN A 142 -17.39 -23.52 -4.69
CA GLN A 142 -18.81 -23.43 -4.34
C GLN A 142 -19.68 -24.14 -5.37
N GLN A 143 -19.45 -23.92 -6.67
CA GLN A 143 -20.19 -24.60 -7.74
C GLN A 143 -20.00 -26.12 -7.68
N GLN A 144 -18.76 -26.59 -7.47
CA GLN A 144 -18.45 -28.01 -7.32
C GLN A 144 -19.17 -28.61 -6.11
N THR A 145 -19.08 -27.97 -4.94
CA THR A 145 -19.74 -28.44 -3.72
C THR A 145 -21.26 -28.47 -3.88
N LEU A 146 -21.86 -27.48 -4.53
CA LEU A 146 -23.30 -27.48 -4.81
C LEU A 146 -23.70 -28.64 -5.73
N SER A 147 -22.94 -28.87 -6.81
CA SER A 147 -23.17 -30.01 -7.71
C SER A 147 -23.02 -31.35 -6.99
N GLU A 148 -22.04 -31.50 -6.11
CA GLU A 148 -21.85 -32.72 -5.31
C GLU A 148 -23.02 -32.95 -4.35
N ILE A 149 -23.47 -31.90 -3.65
CA ILE A 149 -24.64 -31.96 -2.77
C ILE A 149 -25.88 -32.40 -3.55
N GLU A 150 -26.11 -31.84 -4.73
CA GLU A 150 -27.24 -32.21 -5.58
C GLU A 150 -27.17 -33.67 -6.04
N GLN A 151 -25.98 -34.13 -6.46
CA GLN A 151 -25.77 -35.53 -6.86
C GLN A 151 -26.01 -36.50 -5.69
N ILE A 152 -25.49 -36.18 -4.51
CA ILE A 152 -25.70 -37.00 -3.30
C ILE A 152 -27.18 -37.03 -2.94
N ARG A 153 -27.86 -35.87 -2.99
CA ARG A 153 -29.30 -35.79 -2.72
C ARG A 153 -30.11 -36.66 -3.68
N TYR A 154 -29.81 -36.61 -4.97
CA TYR A 154 -30.48 -37.43 -5.97
C TYR A 154 -30.27 -38.92 -5.71
N ARG A 155 -29.02 -39.33 -5.43
CA ARG A 155 -28.70 -40.74 -5.11
C ARG A 155 -29.45 -41.22 -3.88
N LEU A 156 -29.43 -40.44 -2.80
CA LEU A 156 -30.14 -40.79 -1.56
C LEU A 156 -31.65 -40.87 -1.76
N GLN A 157 -32.23 -39.97 -2.56
CA GLN A 157 -33.65 -40.03 -2.88
C GLN A 157 -34.00 -41.31 -3.65
N GLN A 158 -33.17 -41.69 -4.62
CA GLN A 158 -33.37 -42.94 -5.37
C GLN A 158 -33.25 -44.17 -4.45
N GLU A 159 -32.20 -44.24 -3.62
CA GLU A 159 -32.00 -45.34 -2.68
C GLU A 159 -33.16 -45.46 -1.67
N LEU A 160 -33.67 -44.33 -1.17
CA LEU A 160 -34.82 -44.30 -0.27
C LEU A 160 -36.09 -44.81 -0.94
N GLU A 161 -36.34 -44.42 -2.19
CA GLU A 161 -37.52 -44.87 -2.93
C GLU A 161 -37.44 -46.37 -3.22
N GLU A 162 -36.26 -46.86 -3.63
CA GLU A 162 -36.03 -48.30 -3.83
C GLU A 162 -36.19 -49.10 -2.54
N MET A 163 -35.63 -48.63 -1.43
CA MET A 163 -35.77 -49.28 -0.12
C MET A 163 -37.23 -49.31 0.30
N ARG A 164 -37.94 -48.19 0.16
CA ARG A 164 -39.37 -48.10 0.46
C ARG A 164 -40.17 -49.09 -0.36
N SER A 165 -39.94 -49.15 -1.67
CA SER A 165 -40.63 -50.10 -2.55
C SER A 165 -40.36 -51.55 -2.15
N ARG A 166 -39.12 -51.89 -1.79
CA ARG A 166 -38.77 -53.24 -1.30
C ARG A 166 -39.49 -53.58 -0.01
N THR A 167 -39.44 -52.69 0.99
CA THR A 167 -40.13 -52.91 2.27
C THR A 167 -41.65 -53.04 2.09
N MET A 168 -42.26 -52.25 1.19
CA MET A 168 -43.70 -52.38 0.90
C MET A 168 -44.03 -53.74 0.27
N ALA A 169 -43.22 -54.21 -0.69
CA ALA A 169 -43.40 -55.54 -1.28
C ALA A 169 -43.24 -56.67 -0.23
N GLU A 170 -42.21 -56.58 0.62
CA GLU A 170 -42.00 -57.54 1.72
C GLU A 170 -43.18 -57.55 2.71
N CYS A 171 -43.73 -56.38 3.05
CA CYS A 171 -44.92 -56.30 3.91
C CYS A 171 -46.15 -56.93 3.26
N GLU A 172 -46.37 -56.72 1.95
CA GLU A 172 -47.46 -57.36 1.21
C GLU A 172 -47.29 -58.89 1.18
N GLU A 173 -46.09 -59.39 0.92
CA GLU A 173 -45.80 -60.83 0.95
C GLU A 173 -46.07 -61.45 2.33
N ILE A 174 -45.63 -60.78 3.40
CA ILE A 174 -45.87 -61.25 4.78
C ILE A 174 -47.36 -61.25 5.11
N GLN A 175 -48.11 -60.21 4.70
CA GLN A 175 -49.56 -60.15 4.92
C GLN A 175 -50.28 -61.28 4.18
N ASN A 176 -50.00 -61.44 2.89
CA ASN A 176 -50.60 -62.50 2.08
C ASN A 176 -50.27 -63.88 2.65
N GLY A 177 -49.01 -64.14 3.04
CA GLY A 177 -48.61 -65.40 3.65
C GLY A 177 -49.26 -65.67 5.01
N ALA A 178 -49.53 -64.62 5.81
CA ALA A 178 -50.25 -64.74 7.06
C ALA A 178 -51.74 -65.05 6.85
N ASP A 179 -52.37 -64.41 5.85
CA ASP A 179 -53.75 -64.67 5.45
C ASP A 179 -53.92 -66.10 4.92
N ASP A 180 -53.03 -66.55 4.02
CA ASP A 180 -53.01 -67.93 3.49
C ASP A 180 -52.84 -68.97 4.62
N TYR A 181 -51.94 -68.68 5.58
CA TYR A 181 -51.74 -69.54 6.75
C TYR A 181 -52.99 -69.59 7.63
N ALA A 182 -53.64 -68.45 7.87
CA ALA A 182 -54.87 -68.37 8.65
C ALA A 182 -55.99 -69.19 7.99
N ASP A 183 -56.20 -69.04 6.68
CA ASP A 183 -57.19 -69.82 5.92
C ASP A 183 -56.90 -71.31 5.96
N HIS A 184 -55.63 -71.73 5.80
CA HIS A 184 -55.26 -73.14 5.89
C HIS A 184 -55.51 -73.72 7.29
N VAL A 185 -55.15 -72.99 8.35
CA VAL A 185 -55.40 -73.42 9.73
C VAL A 185 -56.90 -73.52 10.03
N LEU A 186 -57.68 -72.50 9.64
CA LEU A 186 -59.12 -72.48 9.83
C LEU A 186 -59.81 -73.61 9.04
N GLY A 187 -59.42 -73.85 7.79
CA GLY A 187 -59.94 -74.95 6.98
C GLY A 187 -59.62 -76.33 7.56
N SER A 188 -58.42 -76.52 8.10
CA SER A 188 -58.04 -77.76 8.81
C SER A 188 -58.90 -77.99 10.05
N ILE A 189 -59.13 -76.95 10.85
CA ILE A 189 -60.00 -77.02 12.03
C ILE A 189 -61.44 -77.35 11.61
N GLU A 190 -61.96 -76.72 10.55
CA GLU A 190 -63.29 -77.03 10.01
C GLU A 190 -63.41 -78.50 9.60
N GLN A 191 -62.41 -79.04 8.91
CA GLN A 191 -62.40 -80.44 8.50
C GLN A 191 -62.41 -81.39 9.70
N GLN A 192 -61.57 -81.13 10.71
CA GLN A 192 -61.52 -81.93 11.94
C GLN A 192 -62.85 -81.91 12.70
N LEU A 193 -63.49 -80.73 12.81
CA LEU A 193 -64.79 -80.60 13.45
C LEU A 193 -65.88 -81.36 12.68
N ASN A 194 -65.85 -81.32 11.34
CA ASN A 194 -66.78 -82.06 10.49
C ASN A 194 -66.63 -83.59 10.65
N GLU A 195 -65.40 -84.10 10.73
CA GLU A 195 -65.13 -85.50 11.00
C GLU A 195 -65.66 -85.93 12.37
N MET A 196 -65.37 -85.15 13.42
CA MET A 196 -65.87 -85.39 14.77
C MET A 196 -67.40 -85.41 14.80
N MET A 197 -68.04 -84.43 14.14
CA MET A 197 -69.50 -84.37 13.99
C MET A 197 -70.07 -85.60 13.28
N ARG A 198 -69.37 -86.12 12.26
CA ARG A 198 -69.77 -87.35 11.56
C ARG A 198 -69.70 -88.56 12.48
N VAL A 199 -68.64 -88.68 13.27
CA VAL A 199 -68.50 -89.74 14.29
C VAL A 199 -69.62 -89.65 15.32
N ILE A 200 -69.93 -88.45 15.84
CA ILE A 200 -71.02 -88.24 16.80
C ILE A 200 -72.38 -88.59 16.18
N ARG A 201 -72.66 -88.17 14.95
CA ARG A 201 -73.91 -88.51 14.24
C ARG A 201 -74.06 -90.02 14.08
N ASN A 202 -73.01 -90.71 13.64
CA ASN A 202 -73.02 -92.16 13.49
C ASN A 202 -73.24 -92.87 14.85
N GLY A 203 -72.53 -92.45 15.90
CA GLY A 203 -72.71 -93.00 17.25
C GLY A 203 -74.13 -92.77 17.80
N ARG A 204 -74.70 -91.59 17.59
CA ARG A 204 -76.10 -91.30 17.96
C ARG A 204 -77.10 -92.16 17.19
N GLN A 205 -76.92 -92.36 15.88
CA GLN A 205 -77.78 -93.25 15.08
C GLN A 205 -77.73 -94.70 15.58
N GLN A 206 -76.56 -95.17 16.00
CA GLN A 206 -76.38 -96.53 16.52
C GLN A 206 -77.11 -96.74 17.85
N ILE A 207 -77.15 -95.73 18.72
CA ILE A 207 -77.92 -95.76 19.97
C ILE A 207 -79.44 -95.71 19.68
N GLN A 208 -79.88 -94.90 18.71
CA GLN A 208 -81.30 -94.82 18.33
C GLN A 208 -81.80 -96.09 17.62
N GLY A 209 -80.95 -96.79 16.86
CA GLY A 209 -81.26 -98.09 16.26
C GLY A 209 -81.34 -99.25 17.26
N ASN A 210 -80.82 -99.07 18.48
CA ASN A 210 -80.85 -100.07 19.56
C ASN A 210 -82.04 -99.90 20.52
N HIS A 211 -82.98 -99.00 20.25
CA HIS A 211 -84.26 -99.01 20.95
C HIS A 211 -85.17 -100.10 20.34
N PRO A 212 -85.53 -101.16 21.09
CA PRO A 212 -86.53 -102.11 20.61
C PRO A 212 -87.85 -101.36 20.46
N THR A 213 -88.36 -101.30 19.22
CA THR A 213 -89.77 -101.01 19.02
C THR A 213 -90.52 -102.21 19.60
N ARG A 214 -91.39 -101.90 20.55
CA ARG A 214 -92.19 -102.78 21.40
C ARG A 214 -92.76 -104.03 20.72
#